data_AF-A0A7X2X5P9-F1
#
_entry.id   AF-A0A7X2X5P9-F1
#
_cell.length_a   1.000
_cell.length_b   1.000
_cell.length_c   1.000
_cell.angle_alpha   90.00
_cell.angle_beta   90.00
_cell.angle_gamma   90.00
#
_symmetry.space_group_name_H-M   'P 1'
#
loop_
_entity.id
_entity.type
_entity.pdbx_description
1 polymer ?
#
loop_
_entity_poly.entity_id
_entity_poly.type
_entity_poly.pdbx_seq_one_letter_code
_entity_poly.pdbx_strand_id
1 'polypeptide(L)'
;MDIWEKLYLEAKALYAPQEVSDFVYARHVVAAVEAADGQIFTGFCMEGTCGVFHLCAERVALFNMYQQSGQTKVKRIIAFRDKPPYGEGSGMPCGACREFLLELNAENRHLEFMVDYESRKTITLGELMPLWWGEERARQRENKGKK
;
A
#
# COMPACT_ATOMS: atom_id res chain seq x y z
N MET A 1 -9.46 13.38 15.57
CA MET A 1 -9.18 12.67 14.31
C MET A 1 -8.28 11.50 14.63
N ASP A 2 -8.74 10.29 14.32
CA ASP A 2 -7.90 9.08 14.45
C ASP A 2 -6.93 8.98 13.26
N ILE A 3 -5.94 8.08 13.36
CA ILE A 3 -4.93 7.92 12.30
C ILE A 3 -5.54 7.45 10.97
N TRP A 4 -6.58 6.61 11.01
CA TRP A 4 -7.26 6.10 9.82
C TRP A 4 -8.08 7.17 9.11
N GLU A 5 -8.67 8.10 9.86
CA GLU A 5 -9.33 9.27 9.34
C GLU A 5 -8.34 10.21 8.65
N LYS A 6 -7.16 10.42 9.23
CA LYS A 6 -6.09 11.17 8.58
C LYS A 6 -5.66 10.51 7.27
N LEU A 7 -5.35 9.21 7.29
CA LEU A 7 -4.97 8.44 6.09
C LEU A 7 -6.05 8.51 5.00
N TYR A 8 -7.32 8.36 5.39
CA TYR A 8 -8.45 8.49 4.47
C TYR A 8 -8.51 9.87 3.81
N LEU A 9 -8.42 10.94 4.58
CA LEU A 9 -8.52 12.31 4.07
C LEU A 9 -7.37 12.64 3.10
N GLU A 10 -6.14 12.26 3.45
CA GLU A 10 -4.95 12.44 2.60
C GLU A 10 -5.08 11.68 1.28
N ALA A 11 -5.52 10.42 1.31
CA ALA A 11 -5.75 9.64 0.09
C ALA A 11 -6.93 10.21 -0.73
N LYS A 12 -8.03 10.59 -0.08
CA LYS A 12 -9.25 11.10 -0.73
C LYS A 12 -8.98 12.34 -1.56
N ALA A 13 -8.09 13.22 -1.08
CA ALA A 13 -7.69 14.42 -1.80
C ALA A 13 -7.11 14.13 -3.21
N LEU A 14 -6.57 12.91 -3.42
CA LEU A 14 -6.05 12.49 -4.71
C LEU A 14 -7.12 11.92 -5.65
N TYR A 15 -8.30 11.53 -5.15
CA TYR A 15 -9.29 10.82 -5.95
C TYR A 15 -9.94 11.77 -6.97
N ALA A 16 -9.63 11.55 -8.24
CA ALA A 16 -10.23 12.26 -9.36
C ALA A 16 -9.99 11.42 -10.62
N PRO A 17 -10.81 10.38 -10.86
CA PRO A 17 -10.67 9.52 -12.03
C PRO A 17 -10.54 10.35 -13.31
N GLN A 18 -9.51 10.06 -14.11
CA GLN A 18 -9.22 10.85 -15.31
C GLN A 18 -8.58 10.00 -16.40
N GLU A 19 -8.99 10.25 -17.64
CA GLU A 19 -8.25 9.85 -18.83
C GLU A 19 -7.12 10.87 -19.03
N VAL A 20 -5.87 10.44 -18.82
CA VAL A 20 -4.68 11.29 -19.02
C VAL A 20 -4.37 11.42 -20.51
N SER A 21 -4.63 10.35 -21.27
CA SER A 21 -4.53 10.27 -22.72
C SER A 21 -5.36 9.09 -23.23
N ASP A 22 -5.41 8.88 -24.55
CA ASP A 22 -6.07 7.72 -25.18
C ASP A 22 -5.52 6.36 -24.70
N PHE A 23 -4.39 6.34 -23.98
CA PHE A 23 -3.70 5.12 -23.56
C PHE A 23 -3.52 5.01 -22.05
N VAL A 24 -3.87 6.05 -21.27
CA VAL A 24 -3.56 6.12 -19.84
C VAL A 24 -4.76 6.59 -19.03
N TYR A 25 -5.17 5.75 -18.07
CA TYR A 25 -6.22 6.04 -17.10
C TYR A 25 -5.64 6.09 -15.69
N ALA A 26 -6.02 7.08 -14.89
CA ALA A 26 -5.40 7.32 -13.58
C ALA A 26 -6.40 7.78 -12.52
N ARG A 27 -5.92 7.79 -11.26
CA ARG A 27 -6.59 8.41 -10.09
C ARG A 27 -7.98 7.85 -9.74
N HIS A 28 -8.27 6.64 -10.20
CA HIS A 28 -9.51 5.94 -9.89
C HIS A 28 -9.38 4.95 -8.71
N VAL A 29 -8.16 4.69 -8.25
CA VAL A 29 -7.81 4.11 -6.94
C VAL A 29 -6.78 5.04 -6.30
N VAL A 30 -6.92 5.30 -5.01
CA VAL A 30 -6.01 6.12 -4.20
C VAL A 30 -5.58 5.36 -2.96
N ALA A 31 -4.41 5.68 -2.44
CA ALA A 31 -3.88 5.08 -1.23
C ALA A 31 -3.09 6.07 -0.38
N ALA A 32 -3.10 5.84 0.93
CA ALA A 32 -2.20 6.47 1.89
C ALA A 32 -1.51 5.40 2.74
N VAL A 33 -0.24 5.65 3.02
CA VAL A 33 0.68 4.76 3.74
C VAL A 33 1.22 5.52 4.94
N GLU A 34 1.11 4.94 6.14
CA GLU A 34 1.81 5.40 7.34
C GLU A 34 3.15 4.66 7.45
N ALA A 35 4.25 5.39 7.35
CA ALA A 35 5.60 4.84 7.52
C ALA A 35 5.95 4.57 9.00
N ALA A 36 7.09 3.94 9.24
CA ALA A 36 7.52 3.55 10.58
C ALA A 36 7.67 4.73 11.55
N ASP A 37 8.06 5.91 11.07
CA ASP A 37 8.15 7.13 11.87
C ASP A 37 6.83 7.92 12.00
N GLY A 38 5.76 7.45 11.36
CA GLY A 38 4.44 8.09 11.37
C GLY A 38 4.23 9.14 10.28
N GLN A 39 5.21 9.36 9.38
CA GLN A 39 4.98 10.15 8.17
C GLN A 39 3.96 9.45 7.26
N ILE A 40 3.16 10.26 6.55
CA ILE A 40 2.14 9.76 5.62
C ILE A 40 2.57 10.06 4.20
N PHE A 41 2.54 9.03 3.37
CA PHE A 41 2.81 9.12 1.94
C PHE A 41 1.60 8.65 1.16
N THR A 42 1.30 9.36 0.08
CA THR A 42 0.10 9.11 -0.72
C THR A 42 0.46 8.72 -2.15
N GLY A 43 -0.44 8.01 -2.79
CA GLY A 43 -0.32 7.60 -4.17
C GLY A 43 -1.67 7.35 -4.82
N PHE A 44 -1.68 7.29 -6.15
CA PHE A 44 -2.86 6.96 -6.93
C PHE A 44 -2.47 5.97 -8.03
N CYS A 45 -3.44 5.20 -8.52
CA CYS A 45 -3.17 4.26 -9.60
C CYS A 45 -2.91 4.98 -10.93
N MET A 46 -2.05 4.37 -11.74
CA MET A 46 -1.81 4.78 -13.11
C MET A 46 -1.74 3.52 -13.96
N GLU A 47 -2.61 3.42 -14.95
CA GLU A 47 -2.77 2.27 -15.82
C GLU A 47 -2.51 2.71 -17.25
N GLY A 48 -1.57 2.04 -17.94
CA GLY A 48 -1.24 2.31 -19.33
C GLY A 48 -1.22 1.04 -20.17
N THR A 49 -1.72 1.10 -21.41
CA THR A 49 -1.95 -0.06 -22.30
C THR A 49 -0.76 -1.00 -22.53
N CYS A 50 0.47 -0.61 -22.18
CA CYS A 50 1.65 -1.48 -22.23
C CYS A 50 1.63 -2.62 -21.18
N GLY A 51 0.72 -2.56 -20.19
CA GLY A 51 0.58 -3.54 -19.11
C GLY A 51 1.68 -3.50 -18.05
N VAL A 52 2.91 -3.14 -18.43
CA VAL A 52 4.06 -3.01 -17.52
C VAL A 52 3.91 -1.81 -16.59
N PHE A 53 3.27 -0.74 -17.06
CA PHE A 53 3.02 0.48 -16.29
C PHE A 53 1.63 0.50 -15.65
N HIS A 54 1.15 -0.67 -15.19
CA HIS A 54 -0.07 -0.78 -14.36
C HIS A 54 0.33 -0.75 -12.88
N LEU A 55 0.42 0.46 -12.34
CA LEU A 55 0.79 0.69 -10.95
C LEU A 55 -0.46 0.91 -10.11
N CYS A 56 -0.61 0.08 -9.08
CA CYS A 56 -1.62 0.27 -8.05
C CYS A 56 -1.23 1.45 -7.15
N ALA A 57 -2.23 2.07 -6.53
CA ALA A 57 -2.03 3.25 -5.70
C ALA A 57 -1.08 3.00 -4.53
N GLU A 58 -1.12 1.80 -3.93
CA GLU A 58 -0.24 1.39 -2.83
C GLU A 58 1.22 1.39 -3.28
N ARG A 59 1.53 0.81 -4.45
CA ARG A 59 2.90 0.77 -4.99
C ARG A 59 3.43 2.17 -5.28
N VAL A 60 2.59 3.08 -5.78
CA VAL A 60 2.97 4.48 -5.99
C VAL A 60 3.25 5.17 -4.65
N ALA A 61 2.39 4.99 -3.64
CA ALA A 61 2.59 5.57 -2.31
C ALA A 61 3.87 5.05 -1.63
N LEU A 62 4.17 3.75 -1.77
CA LEU A 62 5.38 3.12 -1.25
C LEU A 62 6.64 3.60 -1.97
N PHE A 63 6.57 3.75 -3.30
CA PHE A 63 7.67 4.32 -4.06
C PHE A 63 7.93 5.76 -3.65
N ASN A 64 6.89 6.58 -3.47
CA ASN A 64 7.00 7.95 -2.97
C ASN A 64 7.62 7.98 -1.55
N MET A 65 7.16 7.10 -0.65
CA MET A 65 7.74 6.94 0.69
C MET A 65 9.25 6.69 0.62
N TYR A 66 9.68 5.71 -0.17
CA TYR A 66 11.10 5.41 -0.32
C TYR A 66 11.88 6.55 -0.98
N GLN A 67 11.37 7.12 -2.07
CA GLN A 67 12.03 8.19 -2.81
C GLN A 67 12.25 9.44 -1.94
N GLN A 68 11.30 9.79 -1.08
CA GLN A 68 11.32 11.02 -0.28
C GLN A 68 12.01 10.84 1.08
N SER A 69 11.99 9.63 1.65
CA SER A 69 12.47 9.41 3.03
C SER A 69 13.46 8.27 3.20
N GLY A 70 13.64 7.40 2.20
CA GLY A 70 14.43 6.17 2.31
C GLY A 70 13.79 5.08 3.19
N GLN A 71 12.60 5.32 3.73
CA GLN A 71 11.90 4.34 4.58
C GLN A 71 11.39 3.16 3.75
N THR A 72 11.42 1.97 4.37
CA THR A 72 10.93 0.72 3.77
C THR A 72 9.91 0.00 4.63
N LYS A 73 9.77 0.41 5.90
CA LYS A 73 8.85 -0.17 6.87
C LYS A 73 7.55 0.62 6.93
N VAL A 74 6.43 -0.10 6.92
CA VAL A 74 5.07 0.44 6.89
C VAL A 74 4.29 -0.06 8.10
N LYS A 75 3.48 0.82 8.68
CA LYS A 75 2.54 0.47 9.75
C LYS A 75 1.17 0.16 9.21
N ARG A 76 0.65 1.03 8.35
CA ARG A 76 -0.77 1.03 7.94
C ARG A 76 -0.93 1.48 6.51
N ILE A 77 -1.91 0.90 5.83
CA ILE A 77 -2.30 1.28 4.47
C ILE A 77 -3.83 1.33 4.38
N ILE A 78 -4.33 2.38 3.75
CA ILE A 78 -5.70 2.45 3.26
C ILE A 78 -5.66 2.65 1.75
N ALA A 79 -6.45 1.88 0.99
CA ALA A 79 -6.60 2.03 -0.45
C ALA A 79 -8.07 1.90 -0.82
N PHE A 80 -8.56 2.74 -1.74
CA PHE A 80 -9.97 2.75 -2.12
C PHE A 80 -10.24 3.51 -3.43
N ARG A 81 -11.48 3.45 -3.91
CA ARG A 81 -11.99 4.19 -5.08
C ARG A 81 -12.74 5.46 -4.65
N ASP A 82 -14.04 5.53 -4.92
CA ASP A 82 -14.94 6.65 -4.64
C ASP A 82 -15.29 6.79 -3.14
N LYS A 83 -15.26 5.68 -2.40
CA LYS A 83 -15.65 5.62 -0.98
C LYS A 83 -14.68 4.74 -0.18
N PRO A 84 -14.54 4.93 1.14
CA PRO A 84 -13.59 4.17 1.96
C PRO A 84 -13.92 2.66 1.97
N PRO A 85 -12.97 1.81 2.40
CA PRO A 85 -13.18 0.36 2.46
C PRO A 85 -14.41 -0.03 3.28
N TYR A 86 -15.09 -1.08 2.83
CA TYR A 86 -16.33 -1.63 3.39
C TYR A 86 -16.46 -3.11 3.00
N GLY A 87 -17.16 -3.88 3.84
CA GLY A 87 -17.53 -5.27 3.52
C GLY A 87 -16.32 -6.19 3.30
N GLU A 88 -15.18 -5.82 3.89
CA GLU A 88 -13.90 -6.55 3.92
C GLU A 88 -13.17 -6.71 2.58
N GLY A 89 -13.86 -6.69 1.44
CA GLY A 89 -13.25 -6.91 0.13
C GLY A 89 -12.79 -5.64 -0.59
N SER A 90 -13.45 -4.50 -0.38
CA SER A 90 -13.29 -3.33 -1.25
C SER A 90 -11.96 -2.57 -1.08
N GLY A 91 -11.29 -2.73 0.07
CA GLY A 91 -9.96 -2.16 0.35
C GLY A 91 -8.80 -3.14 0.21
N MET A 92 -9.04 -4.36 -0.29
CA MET A 92 -8.02 -5.40 -0.31
C MET A 92 -6.91 -5.11 -1.34
N PRO A 93 -5.64 -5.25 -0.97
CA PRO A 93 -4.52 -5.06 -1.89
C PRO A 93 -4.45 -6.19 -2.91
N CYS A 94 -3.99 -5.89 -4.13
CA CYS A 94 -3.72 -6.90 -5.14
C CYS A 94 -2.46 -7.71 -4.81
N GLY A 95 -2.29 -8.89 -5.43
CA GLY A 95 -1.14 -9.77 -5.19
C GLY A 95 0.22 -9.09 -5.41
N ALA A 96 0.34 -8.24 -6.43
CA ALA A 96 1.59 -7.52 -6.71
C ALA A 96 1.96 -6.51 -5.61
N CYS A 97 0.97 -5.85 -4.99
CA CYS A 97 1.21 -4.95 -3.87
C CYS A 97 1.63 -5.70 -2.62
N ARG A 98 0.97 -6.84 -2.35
CA ARG A 98 1.29 -7.70 -1.20
C ARG A 98 2.72 -8.24 -1.30
N GLU A 99 3.09 -8.74 -2.48
CA GLU A 99 4.44 -9.25 -2.76
C GLU A 99 5.49 -8.14 -2.59
N PHE A 100 5.27 -6.98 -3.23
CA PHE A 100 6.20 -5.86 -3.17
C PHE A 100 6.44 -5.36 -1.73
N LEU A 101 5.42 -5.36 -0.88
CA LEU A 101 5.57 -4.95 0.52
C LEU A 101 6.53 -5.87 1.30
N LEU A 102 6.44 -7.19 1.10
CA LEU A 102 7.34 -8.15 1.74
C LEU A 102 8.75 -8.09 1.14
N GLU A 103 8.86 -7.91 -0.18
CA GLU A 103 10.14 -7.70 -0.86
C GLU A 103 10.84 -6.41 -0.40
N LEU A 104 10.07 -5.34 -0.18
CA LEU A 104 10.56 -4.05 0.30
C LEU A 104 11.10 -4.15 1.73
N ASN A 105 10.38 -4.85 2.61
CA ASN A 105 10.83 -5.15 3.97
C ASN A 105 10.05 -6.32 4.55
N ALA A 106 10.71 -7.38 5.01
CA ALA A 106 10.03 -8.56 5.57
C ALA A 106 9.18 -8.24 6.82
N GLU A 107 9.56 -7.21 7.57
CA GLU A 107 8.81 -6.75 8.75
C GLU A 107 7.44 -6.14 8.39
N ASN A 108 7.24 -5.77 7.12
CA ASN A 108 5.95 -5.33 6.62
C ASN A 108 4.88 -6.43 6.71
N ARG A 109 5.22 -7.69 7.01
CA ARG A 109 4.25 -8.71 7.37
C ARG A 109 3.30 -8.29 8.51
N HIS A 110 3.74 -7.37 9.36
CA HIS A 110 2.98 -6.84 10.50
C HIS A 110 2.15 -5.60 10.17
N LEU A 111 2.25 -5.05 8.97
CA LEU A 111 1.45 -3.88 8.60
C LEU A 111 -0.02 -4.24 8.47
N GLU A 112 -0.88 -3.27 8.72
CA GLU A 112 -2.33 -3.41 8.67
C GLU A 112 -2.91 -2.76 7.40
N PHE A 113 -3.80 -3.48 6.72
CA PHE A 113 -4.69 -2.91 5.71
C PHE A 113 -6.05 -2.61 6.33
N MET A 114 -6.61 -1.46 6.02
CA MET A 114 -8.02 -1.15 6.32
C MET A 114 -8.94 -1.93 5.38
N VAL A 115 -9.80 -2.78 5.95
CA VAL A 115 -10.73 -3.63 5.16
C VAL A 115 -12.19 -3.22 5.34
N ASP A 116 -12.52 -2.60 6.47
CA ASP A 116 -13.82 -1.99 6.71
C ASP A 116 -13.65 -0.75 7.56
N TYR A 117 -13.93 0.41 6.96
CA TYR A 117 -13.67 1.70 7.55
C TYR A 117 -14.60 1.97 8.72
N GLU A 118 -15.91 1.75 8.60
CA GLU A 118 -16.88 2.07 9.66
C GLU A 118 -16.58 1.30 10.95
N SER A 119 -16.29 0.01 10.85
CA SER A 119 -15.94 -0.84 11.99
C SER A 119 -14.46 -0.76 12.41
N ARG A 120 -13.62 -0.04 11.63
CA ARG A 120 -12.16 0.00 11.77
C ARG A 120 -11.51 -1.39 11.72
N LYS A 121 -12.12 -2.33 11.01
CA LYS A 121 -11.56 -3.67 10.84
C LYS A 121 -10.33 -3.61 9.95
N THR A 122 -9.27 -4.29 10.40
CA THR A 122 -8.01 -4.41 9.68
C THR A 122 -7.65 -5.88 9.44
N ILE A 123 -6.70 -6.11 8.54
CA ILE A 123 -6.02 -7.39 8.35
C ILE A 123 -4.53 -7.15 8.17
N THR A 124 -3.70 -8.04 8.69
CA THR A 124 -2.25 -7.94 8.49
C THR A 124 -1.81 -8.52 7.15
N LEU A 125 -0.69 -8.05 6.62
CA LEU A 125 -0.09 -8.65 5.42
C LEU A 125 0.29 -10.12 5.64
N GLY A 126 0.74 -10.48 6.84
CA GLY A 126 1.07 -11.86 7.20
C GLY A 126 -0.13 -12.80 7.19
N GLU A 127 -1.33 -12.32 7.52
CA GLU A 127 -2.57 -13.12 7.36
C GLU A 127 -2.95 -13.34 5.90
N LEU A 128 -2.67 -12.35 5.03
CA LEU A 128 -2.91 -12.45 3.59
C LEU A 128 -1.86 -13.31 2.86
N MET A 129 -0.65 -13.42 3.39
CA MET A 129 0.48 -14.15 2.80
C MET A 129 1.26 -14.94 3.87
N PRO A 130 0.65 -15.99 4.47
CA PRO A 130 1.20 -16.66 5.64
C PRO A 130 2.44 -17.53 5.39
N LEU A 131 2.71 -17.89 4.13
CA LEU A 131 3.83 -18.75 3.72
C LEU A 131 4.58 -18.11 2.57
N TRP A 132 5.11 -16.91 2.80
CA TRP A 132 5.81 -16.17 1.74
C TRP A 132 7.14 -16.81 1.40
N TRP A 133 7.37 -17.04 0.10
CA TRP A 133 8.55 -17.77 -0.39
C TRP A 133 9.88 -17.06 -0.08
N GLY A 134 9.87 -15.74 0.11
CA GLY A 134 11.06 -14.94 0.39
C GLY A 134 11.61 -15.02 1.82
N GLU A 135 10.90 -15.71 2.74
CA GLU A 135 11.23 -15.73 4.17
C GLU A 135 12.65 -16.24 4.49
N GLU A 136 13.13 -17.26 3.78
CA GLU A 136 14.49 -17.78 3.99
C GLU A 136 15.54 -16.73 3.63
N ARG A 137 15.39 -16.10 2.46
CA ARG A 137 16.31 -15.06 1.97
C ARG A 137 16.30 -13.84 2.91
N ALA A 138 15.13 -13.45 3.42
CA ALA A 138 15.01 -12.35 4.38
C ALA A 138 15.80 -12.64 5.68
N ARG A 139 15.63 -13.82 6.28
CA ARG A 139 16.35 -14.23 7.50
C ARG A 139 17.87 -14.26 7.30
N GLN A 140 18.34 -14.72 6.14
CA GLN A 140 19.78 -14.72 5.83
C GLN A 140 20.37 -13.31 5.75
N ARG A 141 19.61 -12.33 5.22
CA ARG A 141 20.02 -10.92 5.14
C ARG A 141 20.17 -10.31 6.54
N GLU A 142 19.20 -10.55 7.43
CA GLU A 142 19.22 -10.04 8.81
C GLU A 142 20.42 -10.59 9.60
N ASN A 143 20.70 -11.88 9.47
CA ASN A 143 21.83 -12.52 10.14
C ASN A 143 23.19 -11.98 9.66
N LYS A 144 23.29 -11.55 8.40
CA LYS A 144 24.50 -10.90 7.86
C LYS A 144 24.67 -9.47 8.37
N GLY A 145 23.58 -8.74 8.62
CA GLY A 145 23.63 -7.36 9.13
C GLY A 145 23.93 -7.24 10.62
N LYS A 146 23.84 -8.35 11.38
CA LYS A 146 24.16 -8.41 12.83
C LYS A 146 25.61 -8.83 13.11
N LYS A 147 26.40 -9.16 12.08
CA LYS A 147 27.84 -9.45 12.18
C LYS A 147 28.63 -8.22 11.78
#